data_AF-A0A9Q8VB14-F1
#
_entry.id   AF-A0A9Q8VB14-F1
#
_cell.length_a   1.000
_cell.length_b   1.000
_cell.length_c   1.000
_cell.angle_alpha   90.00
_cell.angle_beta   90.00
_cell.angle_gamma   90.00
#
_symmetry.space_group_name_H-M   'P 1'
#
loop_
_entity.id
_entity.type
_entity.pdbx_description
1 polymer ?
#
loop_
_entity_poly.entity_id
_entity_poly.type
_entity_poly.pdbx_seq_one_letter_code
_entity_poly.pdbx_strand_id
1 'polypeptide(L)'
;MMRQSRCLSLAWAAACLSGFAVAVDVVYVTDIAIFSILAPCAKSAISYNIASETYNSKCGDAATDLQSCICSNTKELQSVNQRMTSAVSSSCGATTASDDVWSASKVMDKYCNPGKAVVFATPTTNAVNAFITELAEISYLPQCAQSAVSYAVMGDNREYCPEDASLFASCVCKDAKVKAVSQSLSKSVRSSCTNNDDVTAAVGFFGEYCAMGNGTTSFAKPAGPPGDMTYHITGLPQFKSLNTCAQSGVSSAVFAVRLISSSSPYGTTS
;
A
#
# COMPACT_ATOMS: atom_id res chain seq x y z
N MET A 1 -48.24 -72.04 -4.72
CA MET A 1 -47.59 -72.30 -3.41
C MET A 1 -46.61 -71.17 -3.13
N MET A 2 -46.72 -70.56 -1.95
CA MET A 2 -45.81 -69.53 -1.43
C MET A 2 -44.37 -70.06 -1.29
N ARG A 3 -43.36 -69.24 -1.56
CA ARG A 3 -42.37 -68.84 -0.54
C ARG A 3 -41.45 -67.70 -1.00
N GLN A 4 -41.26 -66.76 -0.08
CA GLN A 4 -40.49 -65.54 -0.14
C GLN A 4 -38.96 -65.76 0.02
N SER A 5 -38.23 -64.66 -0.20
CA SER A 5 -36.96 -64.26 0.46
C SER A 5 -35.66 -64.85 -0.14
N ARG A 6 -34.58 -64.10 -0.38
CA ARG A 6 -34.12 -62.79 0.12
C ARG A 6 -32.93 -62.27 -0.72
N CYS A 7 -32.75 -60.95 -0.66
CA CYS A 7 -31.66 -60.09 -1.14
C CYS A 7 -30.24 -60.65 -1.05
N LEU A 8 -29.37 -60.25 -1.99
CA LEU A 8 -28.18 -59.46 -1.69
C LEU A 8 -27.55 -58.88 -2.97
N SER A 9 -27.64 -57.55 -3.08
CA SER A 9 -27.09 -56.70 -4.13
C SER A 9 -25.64 -56.32 -3.80
N LEU A 10 -24.76 -56.30 -4.79
CA LEU A 10 -23.50 -55.54 -4.74
C LEU A 10 -23.39 -54.73 -6.04
N ALA A 11 -23.97 -53.53 -6.02
CA ALA A 11 -23.78 -52.53 -7.06
C ALA A 11 -22.50 -51.75 -6.77
N TRP A 12 -21.56 -51.77 -7.72
CA TRP A 12 -20.41 -50.87 -7.74
C TRP A 12 -20.88 -49.44 -8.03
N ALA A 13 -20.74 -48.55 -7.04
CA ALA A 13 -20.93 -47.12 -7.23
C ALA A 13 -19.61 -46.50 -7.70
N ALA A 14 -19.52 -46.18 -8.99
CA ALA A 14 -18.50 -45.28 -9.51
C ALA A 14 -18.86 -43.85 -9.08
N ALA A 15 -18.15 -43.33 -8.08
CA ALA A 15 -18.26 -41.94 -7.67
C ALA A 15 -17.50 -41.05 -8.67
N CYS A 16 -18.20 -40.56 -9.68
CA CYS A 16 -17.75 -39.39 -10.44
C CYS A 16 -17.82 -38.17 -9.52
N LEU A 17 -16.69 -37.79 -8.91
CA LEU A 17 -16.49 -36.47 -8.32
C LEU A 17 -16.40 -35.47 -9.47
N SER A 18 -17.56 -35.08 -10.00
CA SER A 18 -17.69 -33.85 -10.78
C SER A 18 -17.35 -32.69 -9.87
N GLY A 19 -16.13 -32.18 -9.98
CA GLY A 19 -15.75 -30.90 -9.37
C GLY A 19 -16.69 -29.83 -9.90
N PHE A 20 -17.58 -29.35 -9.05
CA PHE A 20 -18.33 -28.14 -9.32
C PHE A 20 -17.31 -27.00 -9.35
N ALA A 21 -16.87 -26.61 -10.54
CA ALA A 21 -16.37 -25.27 -10.75
C ALA A 21 -17.55 -24.34 -10.46
N VAL A 22 -17.64 -23.85 -9.23
CA VAL A 22 -18.56 -22.77 -8.89
C VAL A 22 -18.18 -21.63 -9.82
N ALA A 23 -19.01 -21.37 -10.82
CA ALA A 23 -18.92 -20.15 -11.59
C ALA A 23 -19.10 -19.03 -10.57
N VAL A 24 -17.99 -18.38 -10.20
CA VAL A 24 -18.06 -17.15 -9.42
C VAL A 24 -18.74 -16.15 -10.35
N ASP A 25 -20.01 -15.88 -10.11
CA ASP A 25 -20.70 -14.72 -10.67
C ASP A 25 -19.88 -13.49 -10.24
N VAL A 26 -19.00 -13.00 -11.11
CA VAL A 26 -18.25 -11.77 -10.86
C VAL A 26 -19.21 -10.64 -11.16
N VAL A 27 -19.87 -10.12 -10.10
CA VAL A 27 -20.95 -9.14 -10.23
C VAL A 27 -20.41 -7.70 -10.19
N TYR A 28 -19.30 -7.38 -9.53
CA TYR A 28 -18.61 -6.10 -9.73
C TYR A 28 -17.13 -6.26 -10.01
N VAL A 29 -16.52 -5.32 -10.74
CA VAL A 29 -15.07 -5.29 -10.97
C VAL A 29 -14.28 -5.25 -9.66
N THR A 30 -14.87 -4.65 -8.62
CA THR A 30 -14.31 -4.55 -7.28
C THR A 30 -14.25 -5.89 -6.55
N ASP A 31 -15.08 -6.85 -6.94
CA ASP A 31 -15.17 -8.18 -6.32
C ASP A 31 -14.09 -9.13 -6.87
N ILE A 32 -13.38 -8.71 -7.92
CA ILE A 32 -12.27 -9.46 -8.48
C ILE A 32 -11.12 -9.43 -7.46
N ALA A 33 -10.66 -10.59 -6.99
CA ALA A 33 -9.63 -10.67 -5.96
C ALA A 33 -8.36 -9.85 -6.29
N ILE A 34 -7.89 -9.89 -7.54
CA ILE A 34 -6.71 -9.12 -8.00
C ILE A 34 -6.95 -7.60 -8.07
N PHE A 35 -8.21 -7.13 -7.98
CA PHE A 35 -8.52 -5.71 -7.87
C PHE A 35 -8.05 -5.14 -6.52
N SER A 36 -8.21 -5.92 -5.43
CA SER A 36 -7.89 -5.48 -4.07
C SER A 36 -6.40 -5.16 -3.85
N ILE A 37 -5.51 -5.73 -4.65
CA ILE A 37 -4.05 -5.59 -4.56
C ILE A 37 -3.47 -4.48 -5.46
N LEU A 38 -4.32 -3.79 -6.24
CA LEU A 38 -3.92 -2.63 -7.02
C LEU A 38 -3.66 -1.40 -6.13
N ALA A 39 -2.85 -0.45 -6.63
CA ALA A 39 -2.77 0.89 -6.06
C ALA A 39 -4.13 1.62 -6.13
N PRO A 40 -4.47 2.47 -5.16
CA PRO A 40 -5.73 3.23 -5.14
C PRO A 40 -6.01 4.05 -6.41
N CYS A 41 -4.97 4.65 -7.02
CA CYS A 41 -5.09 5.40 -8.27
C CYS A 41 -5.63 4.51 -9.42
N ALA A 42 -5.16 3.26 -9.52
CA ALA A 42 -5.58 2.32 -10.54
C ALA A 42 -6.98 1.77 -10.26
N LYS A 43 -7.29 1.43 -8.99
CA LYS A 43 -8.63 1.03 -8.56
C LYS A 43 -9.67 2.08 -8.94
N SER A 44 -9.40 3.34 -8.60
CA SER A 44 -10.28 4.47 -8.88
C SER A 44 -10.49 4.68 -10.37
N ALA A 45 -9.42 4.61 -11.17
CA ALA A 45 -9.50 4.74 -12.62
C ALA A 45 -10.35 3.63 -13.26
N ILE A 46 -10.17 2.37 -12.85
CA ILE A 46 -10.95 1.23 -13.36
C ILE A 46 -12.42 1.39 -12.98
N SER A 47 -12.72 1.58 -11.69
CA SER A 47 -14.09 1.69 -11.19
C SER A 47 -14.84 2.85 -11.84
N TYR A 48 -14.20 4.02 -11.95
CA TYR A 48 -14.82 5.19 -12.57
C TYR A 48 -15.18 4.94 -14.04
N ASN A 49 -14.28 4.34 -14.82
CA ASN A 49 -14.51 4.12 -16.24
C ASN A 49 -15.59 3.06 -16.50
N ILE A 50 -15.68 2.02 -15.68
CA ILE A 50 -16.77 1.04 -15.78
C ILE A 50 -18.10 1.67 -15.37
N ALA A 51 -18.14 2.37 -14.23
CA ALA A 51 -19.36 3.05 -13.75
C ALA A 51 -19.85 4.13 -14.73
N SER A 52 -18.94 4.74 -15.50
CA SER A 52 -19.33 5.75 -16.50
C SER A 52 -20.19 5.20 -17.64
N GLU A 53 -20.20 3.90 -17.89
CA GLU A 53 -21.04 3.30 -18.93
C GLU A 53 -22.52 3.23 -18.54
N THR A 54 -22.79 3.13 -17.25
CA THR A 54 -24.11 3.32 -16.63
C THR A 54 -24.60 4.75 -16.87
N TYR A 55 -23.80 5.76 -16.50
CA TYR A 55 -24.20 7.17 -16.60
C TYR A 55 -24.45 7.65 -18.03
N ASN A 56 -23.69 7.14 -18.99
CA ASN A 56 -23.87 7.48 -20.39
C ASN A 56 -25.08 6.78 -21.03
N SER A 57 -25.88 6.03 -20.25
CA SER A 57 -27.04 5.24 -20.71
C SER A 57 -26.71 4.27 -21.84
N LYS A 58 -25.43 3.86 -21.93
CA LYS A 58 -24.94 2.93 -22.96
C LYS A 58 -25.16 1.48 -22.54
N CYS A 59 -25.07 1.23 -21.26
CA CYS A 59 -25.26 -0.06 -20.62
C CYS A 59 -26.28 0.07 -19.49
N GLY A 60 -26.94 -1.04 -19.14
CA GLY A 60 -27.83 -1.09 -17.98
C GLY A 60 -27.07 -0.98 -16.65
N ASP A 61 -27.79 -0.60 -15.60
CA ASP A 61 -27.22 -0.34 -14.26
C ASP A 61 -27.01 -1.62 -13.45
N ALA A 62 -27.70 -2.70 -13.82
CA ALA A 62 -27.49 -4.00 -13.21
C ALA A 62 -26.09 -4.52 -13.58
N ALA A 63 -25.37 -5.00 -12.57
CA ALA A 63 -23.98 -5.38 -12.68
C ALA A 63 -23.68 -6.40 -13.81
N THR A 64 -24.53 -7.43 -13.95
CA THR A 64 -24.44 -8.43 -15.03
C THR A 64 -24.71 -7.83 -16.40
N ASP A 65 -25.63 -6.87 -16.49
CA ASP A 65 -25.97 -6.17 -17.74
C ASP A 65 -24.83 -5.24 -18.15
N LEU A 66 -24.23 -4.55 -17.17
CA LEU A 66 -23.07 -3.69 -17.35
C LEU A 66 -21.85 -4.47 -17.85
N GLN A 67 -21.53 -5.59 -17.19
CA GLN A 67 -20.45 -6.48 -17.60
C GLN A 67 -20.69 -7.03 -19.01
N SER A 68 -21.88 -7.60 -19.25
CA SER A 68 -22.23 -8.17 -20.56
C SER A 68 -22.16 -7.13 -21.67
N CYS A 69 -22.69 -5.93 -21.45
CA CYS A 69 -22.68 -4.82 -22.38
C CYS A 69 -21.25 -4.39 -22.74
N ILE A 70 -20.40 -4.13 -21.74
CA ILE A 70 -19.02 -3.71 -21.94
C ILE A 70 -18.23 -4.82 -22.65
N CYS A 71 -18.33 -6.06 -22.19
CA CYS A 71 -17.45 -7.13 -22.60
C CYS A 71 -17.84 -7.80 -23.92
N SER A 72 -19.14 -7.79 -24.28
CA SER A 72 -19.61 -8.37 -25.55
C SER A 72 -19.55 -7.39 -26.72
N ASN A 73 -19.52 -6.08 -26.44
CA ASN A 73 -19.42 -5.04 -27.46
C ASN A 73 -17.97 -4.58 -27.63
N THR A 74 -17.31 -5.03 -28.70
CA THR A 74 -15.91 -4.69 -29.00
C THR A 74 -15.64 -3.19 -29.02
N LYS A 75 -16.59 -2.38 -29.51
CA LYS A 75 -16.42 -0.91 -29.58
C LYS A 75 -16.46 -0.29 -28.19
N GLU A 76 -17.39 -0.70 -27.34
CA GLU A 76 -17.46 -0.19 -25.97
C GLU A 76 -16.29 -0.69 -25.12
N LEU A 77 -15.90 -1.96 -25.25
CA LEU A 77 -14.70 -2.49 -24.60
C LEU A 77 -13.45 -1.70 -24.98
N GLN A 78 -13.25 -1.41 -26.27
CA GLN A 78 -12.12 -0.60 -26.74
C GLN A 78 -12.17 0.82 -26.16
N SER A 79 -13.34 1.45 -26.15
CA SER A 79 -13.55 2.80 -25.60
C SER A 79 -13.25 2.86 -24.10
N VAL A 80 -13.73 1.89 -23.31
CA VAL A 80 -13.46 1.78 -21.88
C VAL A 80 -11.96 1.56 -21.64
N ASN A 81 -11.33 0.64 -22.37
CA ASN A 81 -9.89 0.36 -22.21
C ASN A 81 -9.01 1.58 -22.53
N GLN A 82 -9.36 2.35 -23.56
CA GLN A 82 -8.64 3.59 -23.91
C GLN A 82 -8.77 4.64 -22.81
N ARG A 83 -9.98 4.92 -22.33
CA ARG A 83 -10.19 5.89 -21.24
C ARG A 83 -9.56 5.43 -19.94
N MET A 84 -9.65 4.14 -19.63
CA MET A 84 -8.96 3.54 -18.48
C MET A 84 -7.45 3.72 -18.57
N THR A 85 -6.83 3.43 -19.71
CA THR A 85 -5.38 3.61 -19.90
C THR A 85 -4.97 5.07 -19.70
N SER A 86 -5.73 6.01 -20.25
CA SER A 86 -5.51 7.44 -20.04
C SER A 86 -5.67 7.83 -18.58
N ALA A 87 -6.72 7.36 -17.91
CA ALA A 87 -7.02 7.66 -16.52
C ALA A 87 -5.96 7.10 -15.56
N VAL A 88 -5.52 5.85 -15.75
CA VAL A 88 -4.43 5.25 -14.98
C VAL A 88 -3.13 6.03 -15.21
N SER A 89 -2.81 6.38 -16.46
CA SER A 89 -1.63 7.17 -16.79
C SER A 89 -1.65 8.52 -16.06
N SER A 90 -2.78 9.22 -16.06
CA SER A 90 -2.91 10.52 -15.39
C SER A 90 -2.92 10.42 -13.86
N SER A 91 -3.63 9.44 -13.30
CA SER A 91 -3.88 9.35 -11.86
C SER A 91 -2.74 8.67 -11.11
N CYS A 92 -2.04 7.73 -11.75
CA CYS A 92 -0.91 7.03 -11.13
C CYS A 92 0.46 7.66 -11.47
N GLY A 93 0.50 8.74 -12.26
CA GLY A 93 1.76 9.24 -12.83
C GLY A 93 2.43 8.20 -13.74
N ALA A 94 1.63 7.28 -14.27
CA ALA A 94 2.06 6.14 -15.05
C ALA A 94 2.27 6.54 -16.51
N THR A 95 3.24 5.89 -17.17
CA THR A 95 3.28 5.86 -18.63
C THR A 95 2.37 4.75 -19.14
N THR A 96 2.02 4.77 -20.42
CA THR A 96 1.16 3.76 -21.07
C THR A 96 1.74 2.35 -21.05
N ALA A 97 3.03 2.19 -20.73
CA ALA A 97 3.73 0.92 -20.58
C ALA A 97 4.06 0.56 -19.11
N SER A 98 3.41 1.22 -18.14
CA SER A 98 3.63 0.97 -16.72
C SER A 98 2.96 -0.30 -16.21
N ASP A 99 3.46 -0.79 -15.08
CA ASP A 99 2.86 -1.91 -14.33
C ASP A 99 1.40 -1.63 -13.95
N ASP A 100 1.03 -0.37 -13.69
CA ASP A 100 -0.33 0.02 -13.34
C ASP A 100 -1.29 -0.14 -14.53
N VAL A 101 -0.88 0.30 -15.72
CA VAL A 101 -1.67 0.12 -16.95
C VAL A 101 -1.78 -1.37 -17.30
N TRP A 102 -0.69 -2.11 -17.15
CA TRP A 102 -0.71 -3.57 -17.35
C TRP A 102 -1.66 -4.25 -16.37
N SER A 103 -1.57 -3.95 -15.08
CA SER A 103 -2.41 -4.57 -14.04
C SER A 103 -3.88 -4.23 -14.25
N ALA A 104 -4.19 -2.98 -14.60
CA ALA A 104 -5.56 -2.57 -14.96
C ALA A 104 -6.09 -3.36 -16.17
N SER A 105 -5.27 -3.56 -17.21
CA SER A 105 -5.66 -4.38 -18.36
C SER A 105 -5.96 -5.84 -17.97
N LYS A 106 -5.22 -6.40 -17.01
CA LYS A 106 -5.43 -7.76 -16.50
C LYS A 106 -6.68 -7.90 -15.66
N VAL A 107 -7.03 -6.87 -14.90
CA VAL A 107 -8.33 -6.81 -14.22
C VAL A 107 -9.47 -6.75 -15.24
N MET A 108 -9.37 -5.93 -16.28
CA MET A 108 -10.40 -5.89 -17.33
C MET A 108 -10.54 -7.22 -18.08
N ASP A 109 -9.43 -7.88 -18.36
CA ASP A 109 -9.41 -9.20 -18.99
C ASP A 109 -10.09 -10.27 -18.11
N LYS A 110 -9.85 -10.22 -16.79
CA LYS A 110 -10.55 -11.06 -15.80
C LYS A 110 -12.02 -10.70 -15.64
N TYR A 111 -12.35 -9.42 -15.69
CA TYR A 111 -13.73 -8.92 -15.63
C TYR A 111 -14.56 -9.41 -16.81
N CYS A 112 -14.00 -9.39 -18.01
CA CYS A 112 -14.68 -9.90 -19.21
C CYS A 112 -14.56 -11.40 -19.41
N ASN A 113 -13.62 -12.06 -18.72
CA ASN A 113 -13.46 -13.51 -18.76
C ASN A 113 -13.33 -14.07 -17.33
N PRO A 114 -14.43 -14.22 -16.57
CA PRO A 114 -14.38 -14.64 -15.17
C PRO A 114 -13.65 -15.98 -14.94
N GLY A 115 -13.69 -16.90 -15.90
CA GLY A 115 -12.96 -18.17 -15.84
C GLY A 115 -11.44 -18.06 -16.06
N LYS A 116 -10.92 -16.92 -16.50
CA LYS A 116 -9.50 -16.75 -16.81
C LYS A 116 -8.67 -16.70 -15.52
N ALA A 117 -7.63 -17.53 -15.43
CA ALA A 117 -6.68 -17.42 -14.32
C ALA A 117 -5.81 -16.18 -14.51
N VAL A 118 -5.90 -15.24 -13.58
CA VAL A 118 -5.04 -14.05 -13.53
C VAL A 118 -4.57 -13.92 -12.09
N VAL A 119 -3.27 -13.88 -11.90
CA VAL A 119 -2.60 -13.72 -10.61
C VAL A 119 -1.51 -12.67 -10.75
N PHE A 120 -1.37 -11.81 -9.76
CA PHE A 120 -0.22 -10.92 -9.66
C PHE A 120 0.79 -11.51 -8.69
N ALA A 121 2.07 -11.24 -8.96
CA ALA A 121 3.12 -11.63 -8.04
C ALA A 121 2.95 -10.85 -6.73
N THR A 122 2.88 -11.58 -5.63
CA THR A 122 2.98 -11.03 -4.27
C THR A 122 4.27 -11.53 -3.63
N PRO A 123 4.85 -10.76 -2.69
CA PRO A 123 6.03 -11.22 -1.96
C PRO A 123 5.71 -12.48 -1.15
N THR A 124 6.45 -13.56 -1.40
CA THR A 124 6.27 -14.84 -0.68
C THR A 124 7.37 -15.11 0.35
N THR A 125 8.48 -14.38 0.28
CA THR A 125 9.64 -14.50 1.18
C THR A 125 9.96 -13.12 1.75
N ASN A 126 10.22 -13.03 3.06
CA ASN A 126 10.56 -11.79 3.76
C ASN A 126 9.57 -10.63 3.50
N ALA A 127 8.27 -10.95 3.39
CA ALA A 127 7.23 -9.94 3.22
C ALA A 127 7.25 -8.97 4.41
N VAL A 128 7.35 -7.67 4.10
CA VAL A 128 7.42 -6.61 5.11
C VAL A 128 6.00 -6.23 5.52
N ASN A 129 5.53 -6.79 6.64
CA ASN A 129 4.14 -6.65 7.10
C ASN A 129 3.90 -5.43 8.00
N ALA A 130 4.78 -4.43 7.95
CA ALA A 130 4.68 -3.21 8.73
C ALA A 130 5.03 -2.02 7.84
N PHE A 131 4.38 -0.88 8.04
CA PHE A 131 4.80 0.37 7.42
C PHE A 131 6.09 0.87 8.08
N ILE A 132 6.87 1.64 7.31
CA ILE A 132 8.12 2.25 7.81
C ILE A 132 7.93 3.08 9.10
N THR A 133 6.75 3.64 9.32
CA THR A 133 6.40 4.42 10.53
C THR A 133 5.99 3.57 11.73
N GLU A 134 5.73 2.29 11.53
CA GLU A 134 5.37 1.33 12.57
C GLU A 134 6.61 0.60 13.12
N LEU A 135 7.76 0.75 12.46
CA LEU A 135 9.02 0.21 12.94
C LEU A 135 9.50 0.95 14.19
N ALA A 136 9.86 0.21 15.23
CA ALA A 136 10.33 0.79 16.48
C ALA A 136 11.60 1.64 16.28
N GLU A 137 12.41 1.28 15.29
CA GLU A 137 13.65 1.91 14.89
C GLU A 137 13.45 3.30 14.28
N ILE A 138 12.22 3.70 13.92
CA ILE A 138 11.95 5.09 13.51
C ILE A 138 12.29 6.08 14.64
N SER A 139 12.28 5.62 15.89
CA SER A 139 12.74 6.38 17.07
C SER A 139 14.22 6.77 17.04
N TYR A 140 15.03 6.15 16.16
CA TYR A 140 16.43 6.52 15.95
C TYR A 140 16.57 7.84 15.21
N LEU A 141 15.52 8.27 14.50
CA LEU A 141 15.46 9.55 13.82
C LEU A 141 14.89 10.63 14.75
N PRO A 142 15.34 11.89 14.65
CA PRO A 142 14.68 12.99 15.34
C PRO A 142 13.24 13.19 14.84
N GLN A 143 12.36 13.72 15.69
CA GLN A 143 10.92 13.90 15.37
C GLN A 143 10.68 14.63 14.02
N CYS A 144 11.50 15.63 13.69
CA CYS A 144 11.40 16.33 12.41
C CYS A 144 11.61 15.40 11.20
N ALA A 145 12.51 14.42 11.31
CA ALA A 145 12.77 13.43 10.27
C ALA A 145 11.72 12.32 10.28
N GLN A 146 11.16 11.95 11.43
CA GLN A 146 10.02 11.01 11.51
C GLN A 146 8.80 11.55 10.75
N SER A 147 8.47 12.83 10.95
CA SER A 147 7.40 13.50 10.19
C SER A 147 7.70 13.51 8.68
N ALA A 148 8.96 13.76 8.29
CA ALA A 148 9.37 13.71 6.90
C ALA A 148 9.27 12.30 6.28
N VAL A 149 9.59 11.24 7.04
CA VAL A 149 9.40 9.84 6.62
C VAL A 149 7.91 9.55 6.40
N SER A 150 7.06 9.92 7.36
CA SER A 150 5.61 9.74 7.23
C SER A 150 5.06 10.47 6.00
N TYR A 151 5.52 11.69 5.73
CA TYR A 151 5.06 12.46 4.58
C TYR A 151 5.58 11.88 3.26
N ALA A 152 6.89 11.74 3.10
CA ALA A 152 7.51 11.43 1.81
C ALA A 152 7.45 9.94 1.44
N VAL A 153 7.44 9.04 2.43
CA VAL A 153 7.36 7.60 2.16
C VAL A 153 5.92 7.16 2.13
N MET A 154 5.10 7.51 3.13
CA MET A 154 3.69 7.09 3.16
C MET A 154 2.76 8.06 2.43
N GLY A 155 2.75 9.35 2.81
CA GLY A 155 1.82 10.34 2.29
C GLY A 155 1.90 10.47 0.77
N ASP A 156 3.09 10.76 0.25
CA ASP A 156 3.33 10.94 -1.19
C ASP A 156 3.06 9.67 -2.01
N ASN A 157 3.05 8.48 -1.39
CA ASN A 157 2.83 7.20 -2.08
C ASN A 157 1.50 6.54 -1.79
N ARG A 158 0.64 7.15 -0.97
CA ARG A 158 -0.65 6.59 -0.56
C ARG A 158 -1.55 6.22 -1.74
N GLU A 159 -1.57 7.06 -2.77
CA GLU A 159 -2.38 6.82 -3.98
C GLU A 159 -1.69 5.90 -4.99
N TYR A 160 -0.35 5.80 -4.94
CA TYR A 160 0.46 5.15 -5.96
C TYR A 160 0.99 3.76 -5.57
N CYS A 161 0.75 3.34 -4.33
CA CYS A 161 1.14 2.03 -3.83
C CYS A 161 -0.04 1.35 -3.14
N PRO A 162 -0.12 0.00 -3.15
CA PRO A 162 -1.21 -0.72 -2.49
C PRO A 162 -1.23 -0.46 -0.98
N GLU A 163 -2.42 -0.45 -0.39
CA GLU A 163 -2.62 -0.13 1.03
C GLU A 163 -2.19 -1.25 1.98
N ASP A 164 -2.05 -2.48 1.50
CA ASP A 164 -1.55 -3.59 2.31
C ASP A 164 -0.04 -3.43 2.55
N ALA A 165 0.41 -3.45 3.81
CA ALA A 165 1.82 -3.22 4.15
C ALA A 165 2.79 -4.16 3.42
N SER A 166 2.41 -5.44 3.25
CA SER A 166 3.22 -6.45 2.55
C SER A 166 3.46 -6.11 1.08
N LEU A 167 2.52 -5.38 0.47
CA LEU A 167 2.59 -4.91 -0.91
C LEU A 167 3.16 -3.50 -1.01
N PHE A 168 2.89 -2.66 -0.01
CA PHE A 168 3.32 -1.26 0.04
C PHE A 168 4.85 -1.17 0.02
N ALA A 169 5.53 -1.93 0.89
CA ALA A 169 7.00 -1.96 0.95
C ALA A 169 7.60 -2.32 -0.41
N SER A 170 7.10 -3.40 -1.02
CA SER A 170 7.56 -3.86 -2.33
C SER A 170 7.31 -2.82 -3.43
N CYS A 171 6.26 -2.01 -3.33
CA CYS A 171 5.99 -0.92 -4.26
C CYS A 171 6.97 0.24 -4.11
N VAL A 172 7.06 0.84 -2.91
CA VAL A 172 7.92 2.02 -2.69
C VAL A 172 9.41 1.73 -2.86
N CYS A 173 9.80 0.46 -2.67
CA CYS A 173 11.17 -0.02 -2.78
C CYS A 173 11.57 -0.54 -4.16
N LYS A 174 10.69 -0.45 -5.18
CA LYS A 174 11.10 -0.69 -6.58
C LYS A 174 12.16 0.34 -7.00
N ASP A 175 13.18 -0.09 -7.75
CA ASP A 175 14.29 0.75 -8.22
C ASP A 175 13.83 2.08 -8.84
N ALA A 176 12.77 2.04 -9.66
CA ALA A 176 12.21 3.22 -10.30
C ALA A 176 11.64 4.26 -9.31
N LYS A 177 11.14 3.82 -8.14
CA LYS A 177 10.53 4.67 -7.10
C LYS A 177 11.53 5.09 -6.03
N VAL A 178 12.49 4.25 -5.66
CA VAL A 178 13.47 4.53 -4.60
C VAL A 178 14.14 5.90 -4.77
N LYS A 179 14.52 6.26 -6.00
CA LYS A 179 15.11 7.57 -6.30
C LYS A 179 14.15 8.73 -6.01
N ALA A 180 12.91 8.64 -6.46
CA ALA A 180 11.89 9.69 -6.27
C ALA A 180 11.53 9.84 -4.79
N VAL A 181 11.33 8.72 -4.09
CA VAL A 181 11.04 8.71 -2.64
C VAL A 181 12.20 9.30 -1.86
N SER A 182 13.44 8.90 -2.14
CA SER A 182 14.64 9.44 -1.47
C SER A 182 14.81 10.94 -1.69
N GLN A 183 14.47 11.44 -2.89
CA GLN A 183 14.48 12.87 -3.20
C GLN A 183 13.40 13.64 -2.43
N SER A 184 12.15 13.14 -2.42
CA SER A 184 11.07 13.75 -1.63
C SER A 184 11.41 13.74 -0.14
N LEU A 185 11.93 12.62 0.37
CA LEU A 185 12.35 12.48 1.75
C LEU A 185 13.45 13.47 2.09
N SER A 186 14.50 13.56 1.26
CA SER A 186 15.58 14.53 1.47
C SER A 186 15.09 15.98 1.49
N LYS A 187 14.13 16.32 0.63
CA LYS A 187 13.52 17.66 0.61
C LYS A 187 12.69 17.91 1.87
N SER A 188 11.86 16.95 2.25
CA SER A 188 11.01 17.02 3.44
C SER A 188 11.85 17.16 4.71
N VAL A 189 12.92 16.37 4.85
CA VAL A 189 13.84 16.47 5.98
C VAL A 189 14.52 17.83 6.02
N ARG A 190 15.02 18.36 4.88
CA ARG A 190 15.60 19.72 4.84
C ARG A 190 14.60 20.82 5.20
N SER A 191 13.32 20.59 4.96
CA SER A 191 12.26 21.55 5.33
C SER A 191 11.90 21.48 6.81
N SER A 192 12.04 20.33 7.44
CA SER A 192 11.59 20.09 8.82
C SER A 192 12.72 20.07 9.85
N CYS A 193 13.93 19.72 9.44
CA CYS A 193 15.12 19.60 10.27
C CYS A 193 16.16 20.69 9.94
N THR A 194 16.95 21.08 10.94
CA THR A 194 17.97 22.14 10.80
C THR A 194 19.34 21.59 10.39
N ASN A 195 19.62 20.29 10.60
CA ASN A 195 20.89 19.66 10.28
C ASN A 195 20.79 18.78 9.02
N ASN A 196 21.82 18.79 8.18
CA ASN A 196 21.92 17.90 7.01
C ASN A 196 22.19 16.44 7.38
N ASP A 197 22.75 16.15 8.56
CA ASP A 197 22.97 14.76 9.00
C ASP A 197 21.65 13.98 9.13
N ASP A 198 20.57 14.68 9.48
CA ASP A 198 19.23 14.09 9.57
C ASP A 198 18.73 13.59 8.20
N VAL A 199 19.18 14.20 7.10
CA VAL A 199 18.86 13.76 5.73
C VAL A 199 19.50 12.40 5.48
N THR A 200 20.78 12.26 5.79
CA THR A 200 21.52 11.01 5.61
C THR A 200 20.91 9.90 6.47
N ALA A 201 20.58 10.20 7.73
CA ALA A 201 19.94 9.24 8.63
C ALA A 201 18.57 8.78 8.10
N ALA A 202 17.71 9.70 7.68
CA ALA A 202 16.37 9.36 7.19
C ALA A 202 16.41 8.57 5.88
N VAL A 203 17.27 8.96 4.93
CA VAL A 203 17.43 8.23 3.66
C VAL A 203 18.05 6.85 3.90
N GLY A 204 19.01 6.75 4.84
CA GLY A 204 19.55 5.47 5.28
C GLY A 204 18.48 4.55 5.86
N PHE A 205 17.64 5.09 6.75
CA PHE A 205 16.51 4.36 7.35
C PHE A 205 15.53 3.84 6.29
N PHE A 206 15.20 4.63 5.28
CA PHE A 206 14.39 4.17 4.14
C PHE A 206 15.09 3.06 3.33
N GLY A 207 16.41 3.17 3.13
CA GLY A 207 17.19 2.12 2.47
C GLY A 207 17.16 0.79 3.24
N GLU A 208 17.29 0.84 4.56
CA GLU A 208 17.22 -0.33 5.44
C GLU A 208 15.81 -0.96 5.44
N TYR A 209 14.76 -0.13 5.45
CA TYR A 209 13.38 -0.58 5.27
C TYR A 209 13.21 -1.35 3.95
N CYS A 210 13.76 -0.84 2.85
CA CYS A 210 13.73 -1.54 1.56
C CYS A 210 14.57 -2.82 1.54
N ALA A 211 15.64 -2.88 2.33
CA ALA A 211 16.46 -4.07 2.45
C ALA A 211 15.78 -5.19 3.27
N MET A 212 14.67 -4.91 3.98
CA MET A 212 13.92 -5.93 4.72
C MET A 212 13.36 -7.03 3.81
N GLY A 213 12.96 -6.68 2.59
CA GLY A 213 12.55 -7.66 1.57
C GLY A 213 13.66 -8.65 1.19
N ASN A 214 14.92 -8.29 1.43
CA ASN A 214 16.09 -9.15 1.21
C ASN A 214 16.56 -9.85 2.50
N GLY A 215 15.76 -9.80 3.57
CA GLY A 215 16.06 -10.47 4.85
C GLY A 215 16.80 -9.60 5.87
N THR A 216 16.97 -8.30 5.61
CA THR A 216 17.52 -7.39 6.62
C THR A 216 16.52 -7.19 7.75
N THR A 217 16.96 -7.34 9.00
CA THR A 217 16.10 -7.16 10.18
C THR A 217 16.71 -6.22 11.22
N SER A 218 17.88 -5.65 10.91
CA SER A 218 18.59 -4.75 11.81
C SER A 218 18.78 -3.40 11.15
N PHE A 219 18.43 -2.34 11.86
CA PHE A 219 18.69 -0.96 11.46
C PHE A 219 19.95 -0.46 12.15
N ALA A 220 20.79 0.27 11.43
CA ALA A 220 21.97 0.87 12.01
C ALA A 220 21.54 1.97 12.98
N LYS A 221 21.74 1.73 14.28
CA LYS A 221 21.59 2.79 15.27
C LYS A 221 22.63 3.88 14.98
N PRO A 222 22.22 5.14 14.76
CA PRO A 222 23.17 6.23 14.55
C PRO A 222 24.19 6.28 15.69
N ALA A 223 25.45 6.50 15.35
CA ALA A 223 26.45 6.80 16.36
C ALA A 223 25.95 8.02 17.16
N GLY A 224 25.98 7.92 18.49
CA GLY A 224 25.67 9.06 19.33
C GLY A 224 26.53 10.26 18.91
N PRO A 225 26.03 11.50 19.01
CA PRO A 225 26.81 12.68 18.66
C PRO A 225 28.19 12.66 19.33
N PRO A 226 29.24 13.12 18.63
CA PRO A 226 30.61 13.06 19.13
C PRO A 226 30.78 13.93 20.38
N GLY A 227 31.37 13.36 21.44
CA GLY A 227 31.64 14.05 22.70
C GLY A 227 30.92 13.45 23.91
N ASP A 228 31.25 13.93 25.10
CA ASP A 228 30.53 13.55 26.31
C ASP A 228 29.12 14.14 26.28
N MET A 229 28.11 13.28 26.23
CA MET A 229 26.70 13.66 26.15
C MET A 229 26.06 14.00 27.49
N THR A 230 26.84 14.07 28.56
CA THR A 230 26.37 14.48 29.90
C THR A 230 25.73 15.87 29.94
N TYR A 231 25.91 16.72 28.92
CA TYR A 231 25.22 18.01 28.82
C TYR A 231 23.79 17.90 28.26
N HIS A 232 23.46 16.83 27.53
CA HIS A 232 22.09 16.57 27.10
C HIS A 232 21.29 15.94 28.24
N ILE A 233 20.03 16.35 28.39
CA ILE A 233 19.18 15.86 29.47
C ILE A 233 19.07 14.33 29.47
N THR A 234 19.06 13.69 28.29
CA THR A 234 19.01 12.23 28.14
C THR A 234 20.34 11.54 28.45
N GLY A 235 21.45 12.28 28.44
CA GLY A 235 22.78 11.79 28.81
C GLY A 235 23.06 11.85 30.31
N LEU A 236 22.31 12.66 31.06
CA LEU A 236 22.49 12.85 32.51
C LEU A 236 22.23 11.56 33.30
N PRO A 237 23.10 11.19 34.27
CA PRO A 237 22.87 10.04 35.17
C PRO A 237 21.51 10.11 35.88
N GLN A 238 21.08 11.32 36.24
CA GLN A 238 19.80 11.57 36.91
C GLN A 238 18.62 11.20 35.99
N PHE A 239 18.68 11.52 34.71
CA PHE A 239 17.65 11.13 33.74
C PHE A 239 17.65 9.61 33.52
N LYS A 240 18.83 8.99 33.39
CA LYS A 240 18.95 7.54 33.25
C LYS A 240 18.46 6.76 34.47
N SER A 241 18.49 7.38 35.65
CA SER A 241 17.95 6.80 36.90
C SER A 241 16.42 6.83 36.99
N LEU A 242 15.73 7.57 36.10
CA LEU A 242 14.27 7.61 36.06
C LEU A 242 13.69 6.29 35.52
N ASN A 243 12.49 5.95 35.95
CA ASN A 243 11.71 4.88 35.31
C ASN A 243 11.29 5.28 33.88
N THR A 244 10.94 4.29 33.05
CA THR A 244 10.68 4.47 31.62
C THR A 244 9.56 5.49 31.34
N CYS A 245 8.52 5.53 32.18
CA CYS A 245 7.42 6.51 32.05
C CYS A 245 7.88 7.94 32.35
N ALA A 246 8.72 8.13 33.37
CA ALA A 246 9.28 9.44 33.72
C ALA A 246 10.30 9.92 32.68
N GLN A 247 11.11 9.02 32.11
CA GLN A 247 11.98 9.35 30.98
C GLN A 247 11.19 9.83 29.76
N SER A 248 10.08 9.15 29.45
CA SER A 248 9.17 9.54 28.38
C SER A 248 8.56 10.92 28.65
N GLY A 249 8.01 11.16 29.84
CA GLY A 249 7.41 12.45 30.22
C GLY A 249 8.39 13.62 30.16
N VAL A 250 9.63 13.44 30.65
CA VAL A 250 10.68 14.47 30.58
C VAL A 250 11.12 14.71 29.14
N SER A 251 11.29 13.65 28.34
CA SER A 251 11.62 13.79 26.91
C SER A 251 10.51 14.54 26.18
N SER A 252 9.25 14.18 26.38
CA SER A 252 8.10 14.88 25.81
C SER A 252 8.10 16.35 26.21
N ALA A 253 8.31 16.70 27.47
CA ALA A 253 8.35 18.10 27.90
C ALA A 253 9.51 18.89 27.26
N VAL A 254 10.72 18.32 27.23
CA VAL A 254 11.92 18.99 26.70
C VAL A 254 11.83 19.17 25.18
N PHE A 255 11.34 18.15 24.47
CA PHE A 255 11.26 18.16 23.02
C PHE A 255 9.94 18.78 22.49
N ALA A 256 8.90 18.92 23.32
CA ALA A 256 7.65 19.62 22.95
C ALA A 256 7.73 21.14 23.00
N VAL A 257 8.72 21.73 23.70
CA VAL A 257 8.86 23.20 23.84
C VAL A 257 9.04 23.91 22.49
N ARG A 258 9.37 23.21 21.40
CA ARG A 258 9.46 23.82 20.06
C ARG A 258 8.12 24.00 19.34
N LEU A 259 7.06 23.30 19.72
CA LEU A 259 5.74 23.43 19.07
C LEU A 259 4.94 24.64 19.55
N ILE A 260 5.31 25.27 20.67
CA ILE A 260 4.61 26.47 21.19
C ILE A 260 5.12 27.75 20.51
N SER A 261 6.34 27.73 19.93
CA SER A 261 6.90 28.89 19.23
C SER A 261 6.41 29.10 17.80
N SER A 262 5.63 28.18 17.21
CA SER A 262 5.02 28.36 15.87
C SER A 262 3.55 28.78 15.90
N SER A 263 2.92 28.89 17.07
CA SER A 263 1.61 29.53 17.21
C SER A 263 1.80 30.94 17.77
N SER A 264 2.15 31.90 16.90
CA SER A 264 1.91 33.31 17.21
C SER A 264 0.42 33.58 17.02
N PRO A 265 -0.35 33.93 18.06
CA PRO A 265 -1.75 34.27 17.92
C PRO A 265 -1.87 35.68 17.33
N TYR A 266 -2.88 35.86 16.49
CA TYR A 266 -3.48 37.13 16.10
C TYR A 266 -3.11 38.32 17.00
N GLY A 267 -2.32 39.25 16.45
CA GLY A 267 -2.23 40.61 16.96
C GLY A 267 -3.36 41.45 16.39
N THR A 268 -4.47 41.56 17.11
CA THR A 268 -5.37 42.72 17.02
C THR A 268 -4.77 43.85 17.85
N THR A 269 -4.58 45.05 17.29
CA THR A 269 -5.37 46.27 17.57
C THR A 269 -4.68 47.54 17.07
N SER A 270 -5.54 48.42 16.49
CA SER A 270 -5.42 49.87 16.25
C SER A 270 -4.62 50.36 15.05
#